data_AF-A0A7S3YFY9-F1
#
_entry.id   AF-A0A7S3YFY9-F1
#
_cell.length_a   1.000
_cell.length_b   1.000
_cell.length_c   1.000
_cell.angle_alpha   90.00
_cell.angle_beta   90.00
_cell.angle_gamma   90.00
#
_symmetry.space_group_name_H-M   'P 1'
#
loop_
_entity.id
_entity.type
_entity.pdbx_description
1 polymer ?
#
loop_
_entity_poly.entity_id
_entity_poly.type
_entity_poly.pdbx_seq_one_letter_code
_entity_poly.pdbx_strand_id
1 'polypeptide(L)'
;HNLRELGALRRLDPAHLDTAVGLRGMVTRVSPVVPDLKQAFFRCTVCGHTAEVMIDRGRIDEPRQCAACHQRLAAELVHNRCHFADKQLVRLQETPDEIPEGETPHSVTLFCFDDLVDAVRPGDRVEVTGIFRAAPKRPNPKRRTVGALYRTYVDVVHFRLVDRTARAGDGDDPYGAEGG
;
A
#
# COMPACT_ATOMS: atom_id res chain seq x y z
N HIS A 1 -0.05 -17.64 6.12
CA HIS A 1 0.47 -17.29 7.46
C HIS A 1 -0.66 -16.69 8.27
N ASN A 2 -1.14 -17.37 9.33
CA ASN A 2 -2.20 -16.87 10.20
C ASN A 2 -1.60 -16.08 11.36
N LEU A 3 -1.57 -14.74 11.28
CA LEU A 3 -1.50 -13.92 12.49
C LEU A 3 -2.74 -14.25 13.32
N ARG A 4 -2.53 -14.78 14.52
CA ARG A 4 -3.56 -15.45 15.33
C ARG A 4 -4.68 -14.55 15.82
N GLU A 5 -4.60 -13.23 15.61
CA GLU A 5 -5.65 -12.29 15.95
C GLU A 5 -5.82 -11.29 14.79
N LEU A 6 -6.87 -11.50 13.99
CA LEU A 6 -7.36 -10.48 13.06
C LEU A 6 -8.03 -9.39 13.91
N GLY A 7 -7.44 -8.19 13.90
CA GLY A 7 -7.99 -7.04 14.61
C GLY A 7 -9.03 -6.31 13.78
N ALA A 8 -10.06 -5.78 14.44
CA ALA A 8 -10.93 -4.76 13.86
C ALA A 8 -10.10 -3.51 13.52
N LEU A 9 -10.41 -2.80 12.43
CA LEU A 9 -9.67 -1.61 12.00
C LEU A 9 -9.59 -0.55 13.11
N ARG A 10 -10.64 -0.43 13.94
CA ARG A 10 -10.69 0.46 15.11
C ARG A 10 -9.64 0.19 16.19
N ARG A 11 -9.08 -1.02 16.28
CA ARG A 11 -8.13 -1.41 17.33
C ARG A 11 -6.67 -1.12 16.98
N LEU A 12 -6.42 -0.45 15.85
CA LEU A 12 -5.08 0.00 15.46
C LEU A 12 -4.59 1.14 16.36
N ASP A 13 -3.81 0.78 17.36
CA ASP A 13 -3.12 1.70 18.28
C ASP A 13 -1.68 2.03 17.82
N PRO A 14 -1.13 3.21 18.15
CA PRO A 14 0.29 3.53 17.94
C PRO A 14 1.30 2.49 18.45
N ALA A 15 0.97 1.70 19.48
CA ALA A 15 1.80 0.60 19.95
C ALA A 15 2.07 -0.48 18.88
N HIS A 16 1.26 -0.55 17.83
CA HIS A 16 1.42 -1.51 16.72
C HIS A 16 2.31 -0.97 15.58
N LEU A 17 2.84 0.25 15.68
CA LEU A 17 3.69 0.81 14.63
C LEU A 17 4.92 -0.06 14.37
N ASP A 18 5.26 -0.23 13.09
CA ASP A 18 6.35 -1.06 12.58
C ASP A 18 6.23 -2.56 12.93
N THR A 19 5.04 -3.02 13.32
CA THR A 19 4.75 -4.44 13.58
C THR A 19 3.80 -5.03 12.53
N ALA A 20 3.79 -6.36 12.43
CA ALA A 20 2.86 -7.08 11.56
C ALA A 20 1.46 -7.14 12.19
N VAL A 21 0.45 -6.73 11.42
CA VAL A 21 -0.97 -6.70 11.83
C VAL A 21 -1.83 -7.50 10.85
N GLY A 22 -2.86 -8.13 11.39
CA GLY A 22 -3.93 -8.76 10.62
C GLY A 22 -5.19 -7.91 10.68
N LEU A 23 -5.77 -7.56 9.54
CA LEU A 23 -6.98 -6.74 9.42
C LEU A 23 -8.03 -7.45 8.58
N ARG A 24 -9.30 -7.24 8.88
CA ARG A 24 -10.41 -7.72 8.04
C ARG A 24 -11.27 -6.55 7.60
N GLY A 25 -11.71 -6.56 6.36
CA GLY A 25 -12.56 -5.47 5.85
C GLY A 25 -13.06 -5.68 4.44
N MET A 26 -13.78 -4.67 3.95
CA MET A 26 -14.24 -4.56 2.58
C MET A 26 -13.42 -3.52 1.82
N VAL A 27 -12.99 -3.86 0.61
CA VAL A 27 -12.33 -2.91 -0.30
C VAL A 27 -13.36 -1.93 -0.85
N THR A 28 -13.14 -0.63 -0.64
CA THR A 28 -14.07 0.41 -1.11
C THR A 28 -13.56 1.15 -2.35
N ARG A 29 -12.23 1.27 -2.47
CA ARG A 29 -11.60 1.97 -3.58
C ARG A 29 -10.22 1.40 -3.84
N VAL A 30 -9.89 1.30 -5.13
CA VAL A 30 -8.56 0.95 -5.63
C VAL A 30 -8.11 2.09 -6.53
N SER A 31 -6.87 2.58 -6.38
CA SER A 31 -6.30 3.58 -7.28
C SER A 31 -5.78 2.94 -8.56
N PRO A 32 -5.57 3.72 -9.64
CA PRO A 32 -4.65 3.30 -10.69
C PRO A 32 -3.28 2.93 -10.10
N VAL A 33 -2.56 2.07 -10.81
CA VAL A 33 -1.16 1.74 -10.49
C VAL A 33 -0.32 2.99 -10.66
N VAL A 34 0.54 3.26 -9.67
CA VAL A 34 1.49 4.38 -9.68
C VAL A 34 2.92 3.84 -9.56
N PRO A 35 3.89 4.42 -10.29
CA PRO A 35 5.28 3.99 -10.19
C PRO A 35 5.90 4.49 -8.87
N ASP A 36 6.52 3.59 -8.12
CA ASP A 36 7.27 3.87 -6.89
C ASP A 36 8.78 3.70 -7.15
N LEU A 37 9.54 4.77 -7.00
CA LEU A 37 10.96 4.78 -7.29
C LEU A 37 11.73 3.97 -6.23
N LYS A 38 12.37 2.87 -6.64
CA LYS A 38 13.15 1.97 -5.75
C LYS A 38 14.66 2.21 -5.82
N GLN A 39 15.15 2.58 -6.99
CA GLN A 39 16.56 2.88 -7.21
C GLN A 39 16.70 4.12 -8.07
N ALA A 40 17.35 5.13 -7.52
CA ALA A 40 17.66 6.36 -8.22
C ALA A 40 19.00 6.23 -8.97
N PHE A 41 19.00 6.61 -10.24
CA PHE A 41 20.20 6.68 -11.07
C PHE A 41 20.63 8.14 -11.22
N PHE A 42 21.83 8.46 -10.76
CA PHE A 42 22.43 9.79 -10.87
C PHE A 42 23.58 9.79 -11.87
N ARG A 43 23.73 10.89 -12.60
CA ARG A 43 24.86 11.16 -13.49
C ARG A 43 25.49 12.50 -13.13
N CYS A 44 26.82 12.54 -13.08
CA CYS A 44 27.56 13.78 -12.89
C CYS A 44 27.47 14.64 -14.16
N THR A 45 27.04 15.89 -14.02
CA THR A 45 26.92 16.84 -15.14
C THR A 45 28.27 17.33 -15.67
N VAL A 46 29.36 17.12 -14.93
CA VAL A 46 30.72 17.57 -15.32
C VAL A 46 31.52 16.47 -16.02
N CYS A 47 31.62 15.28 -15.42
CA CYS A 47 32.47 14.20 -15.94
C CYS A 47 31.69 12.98 -16.46
N GLY A 48 30.35 12.98 -16.34
CA GLY A 48 29.52 11.86 -16.78
C GLY A 48 29.51 10.64 -15.88
N HIS A 49 30.30 10.59 -14.80
CA HIS A 49 30.32 9.46 -13.86
C HIS A 49 28.93 9.21 -13.26
N THR A 50 28.57 7.92 -13.12
CA THR A 50 27.23 7.48 -12.73
C THR A 50 27.23 6.87 -11.33
N ALA A 51 26.14 7.05 -10.59
CA ALA A 51 25.94 6.48 -9.27
C ALA A 51 24.50 6.00 -9.10
N GLU A 52 24.33 4.86 -8.46
CA GLU A 52 23.02 4.27 -8.16
C GLU A 52 22.77 4.33 -6.65
N VAL A 53 21.57 4.76 -6.26
CA VAL A 53 21.19 4.93 -4.85
C VAL A 53 19.88 4.21 -4.60
N MET A 54 19.90 3.23 -3.70
CA MET A 54 18.69 2.55 -3.23
C MET A 54 17.86 3.49 -2.37
N ILE A 55 16.55 3.49 -2.57
CA ILE A 55 15.62 4.31 -1.81
C ILE A 55 15.04 3.46 -0.70
N ASP A 56 15.30 3.88 0.53
CA ASP A 56 14.66 3.31 1.71
C ASP A 56 13.62 4.30 2.27
N ARG A 57 12.44 3.77 2.63
CA ARG A 57 11.33 4.52 3.27
C ARG A 57 10.97 5.85 2.57
N GLY A 58 11.06 5.88 1.24
CA GLY A 58 10.68 7.03 0.42
C GLY A 58 11.65 8.22 0.49
N ARG A 59 12.87 8.01 1.01
CA ARG A 59 13.92 9.04 1.05
C ARG A 59 14.98 8.76 -0.01
N ILE A 60 15.18 9.75 -0.88
CA ILE A 60 16.25 9.74 -1.89
C ILE A 60 17.42 10.53 -1.32
N ASP A 61 18.54 9.86 -1.03
CA ASP A 61 19.78 10.50 -0.59
C ASP A 61 20.67 10.79 -1.79
N GLU A 62 20.50 11.98 -2.36
CA GLU A 62 21.27 12.46 -3.51
C GLU A 62 22.78 12.57 -3.19
N PRO A 63 23.67 12.08 -4.08
CA PRO A 63 25.12 12.20 -3.91
C PRO A 63 25.56 13.67 -3.88
N ARG A 64 26.07 14.13 -2.73
CA ARG A 64 26.53 15.54 -2.56
C ARG A 64 27.78 15.88 -3.35
N GLN A 65 28.58 14.86 -3.71
CA GLN A 65 29.85 15.01 -4.39
C GLN A 65 30.06 13.83 -5.35
N CYS A 66 30.58 14.11 -6.54
CA CYS A 66 30.95 13.07 -7.50
C CYS A 66 32.16 12.27 -7.00
N ALA A 67 32.10 10.94 -7.09
CA ALA A 67 33.20 10.06 -6.69
C ALA A 67 34.42 10.11 -7.62
N ALA A 68 34.25 10.56 -8.88
CA ALA A 68 35.32 10.57 -9.88
C ALA A 68 36.02 11.93 -10.02
N CYS A 69 35.27 13.02 -10.23
CA CYS A 69 35.85 14.37 -10.42
C CYS A 69 35.78 15.25 -9.17
N HIS A 70 35.24 14.74 -8.06
CA HIS A 70 35.08 15.45 -6.79
C HIS A 70 34.25 16.74 -6.86
N GLN A 71 33.55 17.00 -7.96
CA GLN A 71 32.68 18.16 -8.06
C GLN A 71 31.47 18.00 -7.12
N ARG A 72 31.13 19.09 -6.42
CA ARG A 72 30.01 19.13 -5.47
C ARG A 72 28.72 19.51 -6.17
N LEU A 73 27.59 18.97 -5.70
CA LEU A 73 26.23 19.29 -6.17
C LEU A 73 26.07 19.21 -7.71
N ALA A 74 26.78 18.28 -8.34
CA ALA A 74 26.76 18.06 -9.78
C ALA A 74 26.01 16.78 -10.17
N ALA A 75 25.25 16.18 -9.25
CA ALA A 75 24.44 15.01 -9.51
C ALA A 75 23.12 15.41 -10.20
N GLU A 76 22.80 14.75 -11.30
CA GLU A 76 21.54 14.89 -12.01
C GLU A 76 20.81 13.55 -12.00
N LEU A 77 19.56 13.52 -11.58
CA LEU A 77 18.72 12.31 -11.61
C LEU A 77 18.32 12.00 -13.06
N VAL A 78 18.74 10.85 -13.57
CA VAL A 78 18.37 10.37 -14.91
C VAL A 78 17.16 9.45 -14.78
N HIS A 79 15.96 10.03 -14.79
CA HIS A 79 14.72 9.30 -14.51
C HIS A 79 14.52 8.03 -15.36
N ASN A 80 14.92 8.06 -16.64
CA ASN A 80 14.77 6.93 -17.57
C ASN A 80 15.65 5.73 -17.22
N ARG A 81 16.66 5.90 -16.37
CA ARG A 81 17.56 4.83 -15.92
C ARG A 81 17.31 4.41 -14.48
N CYS A 82 16.33 5.02 -13.83
CA CYS A 82 15.90 4.62 -12.51
C CYS A 82 15.11 3.31 -12.56
N HIS A 83 15.10 2.58 -11.45
CA HIS A 83 14.23 1.42 -11.27
C HIS A 83 12.97 1.81 -10.49
N PHE A 84 11.82 1.46 -11.05
CA PHE A 84 10.51 1.67 -10.44
C PHE A 84 9.86 0.32 -10.17
N ALA A 85 9.04 0.27 -9.13
CA ALA A 85 8.15 -0.85 -8.86
C ALA A 85 6.71 -0.37 -8.90
N ASP A 86 5.79 -1.30 -9.18
CA ASP A 86 4.37 -1.01 -9.18
C ASP A 86 3.87 -0.84 -7.75
N LYS A 87 3.11 0.22 -7.54
CA LYS A 87 2.46 0.51 -6.25
C LYS A 87 1.00 0.86 -6.48
N GLN A 88 0.14 0.33 -5.63
CA GLN A 88 -1.28 0.63 -5.68
C GLN A 88 -1.82 1.00 -4.30
N LEU A 89 -2.66 2.02 -4.25
CA LEU A 89 -3.36 2.43 -3.05
C LEU A 89 -4.73 1.76 -3.01
N VAL A 90 -5.01 1.05 -1.92
CA VAL A 90 -6.29 0.42 -1.65
C VAL A 90 -6.89 1.02 -0.39
N ARG A 91 -8.19 1.35 -0.41
CA ARG A 91 -8.93 1.78 0.78
C ARG A 91 -9.75 0.61 1.32
N LEU A 92 -9.39 0.17 2.51
CA LEU A 92 -10.10 -0.86 3.27
C LEU A 92 -11.03 -0.19 4.26
N GLN A 93 -12.27 -0.66 4.33
CA GLN A 93 -13.27 -0.23 5.30
C GLN A 93 -13.66 -1.41 6.18
N GLU A 94 -14.10 -1.13 7.41
CA GLU A 94 -14.71 -2.13 8.28
C GLU A 94 -15.88 -2.83 7.58
N THR A 95 -16.09 -4.11 7.90
CA THR A 95 -17.30 -4.79 7.42
C THR A 95 -18.52 -4.23 8.13
N PRO A 96 -19.69 -4.16 7.47
CA PRO A 96 -20.93 -3.63 8.07
C PRO A 96 -21.29 -4.26 9.40
N ASP A 97 -20.98 -5.55 9.55
CA ASP A 97 -21.26 -6.37 10.73
C ASP A 97 -20.44 -5.95 11.97
N GLU A 98 -19.37 -5.17 11.79
CA GLU A 98 -18.45 -4.72 12.85
C GLU A 98 -18.64 -3.24 13.21
N ILE A 99 -19.52 -2.51 12.50
CA ILE A 99 -19.76 -1.08 12.73
C ILE A 99 -20.75 -0.92 13.90
N PRO A 100 -20.41 -0.15 14.96
CA PRO A 100 -21.35 0.18 16.02
C PRO A 100 -22.55 0.98 15.51
N GLU A 101 -23.73 0.77 16.10
CA GLU A 101 -24.93 1.51 15.73
C GLU A 101 -24.74 3.02 15.88
N GLY A 102 -25.09 3.79 14.84
CA GLY A 102 -24.99 5.25 14.84
C GLY A 102 -23.59 5.81 14.56
N GLU A 103 -22.58 4.96 14.37
CA GLU A 103 -21.23 5.41 14.03
C GLU A 103 -20.92 5.34 12.53
N THR A 104 -19.96 6.18 12.10
CA THR A 104 -19.43 6.09 10.74
C THR A 104 -18.36 5.00 10.63
N PRO A 105 -18.31 4.24 9.53
CA PRO A 105 -17.30 3.19 9.34
C PRO A 105 -15.88 3.76 9.29
N HIS A 106 -14.95 3.11 9.99
CA HIS A 106 -13.54 3.45 9.89
C HIS A 106 -12.93 2.89 8.61
N SER A 107 -11.89 3.56 8.13
CA SER A 107 -11.17 3.15 6.93
C SER A 107 -9.68 3.31 7.10
N VAL A 108 -8.92 2.37 6.56
CA VAL A 108 -7.46 2.34 6.57
C VAL A 108 -6.96 2.38 5.13
N THR A 109 -5.81 3.03 4.93
CA THR A 109 -5.12 3.06 3.65
C THR A 109 -4.13 1.91 3.60
N LEU A 110 -4.19 1.11 2.54
CA LEU A 110 -3.27 0.02 2.26
C LEU A 110 -2.41 0.40 1.06
N PHE A 111 -1.12 0.03 1.09
CA PHE A 111 -0.26 0.04 -0.08
C PHE A 111 0.08 -1.39 -0.48
N CYS A 112 -0.17 -1.69 -1.75
CA CYS A 112 0.17 -2.95 -2.37
C CYS A 112 1.36 -2.71 -3.31
N PHE A 113 2.23 -3.70 -3.42
CA PHE A 113 3.44 -3.65 -4.24
C PHE A 113 3.52 -4.89 -5.12
N ASP A 114 4.15 -4.75 -6.28
CA ASP A 114 4.51 -5.84 -7.18
C ASP A 114 3.29 -6.76 -7.46
N ASP A 115 3.41 -8.06 -7.21
CA ASP A 115 2.37 -9.07 -7.50
C ASP A 115 1.04 -8.87 -6.76
N LEU A 116 1.01 -8.01 -5.72
CA LEU A 116 -0.22 -7.68 -4.98
C LEU A 116 -1.01 -6.53 -5.63
N VAL A 117 -0.46 -5.89 -6.65
CA VAL A 117 -1.17 -4.88 -7.45
C VAL A 117 -2.26 -5.56 -8.26
N ASP A 118 -3.44 -4.93 -8.32
CA ASP A 118 -4.65 -5.44 -8.97
C ASP A 118 -5.18 -6.79 -8.42
N ALA A 119 -4.63 -7.27 -7.30
CA ALA A 119 -5.05 -8.52 -6.65
C ALA A 119 -6.45 -8.44 -6.01
N VAL A 120 -6.98 -7.23 -5.78
CA VAL A 120 -8.28 -7.00 -5.13
C VAL A 120 -9.08 -5.93 -5.87
N ARG A 121 -10.41 -6.03 -5.80
CA ARG A 121 -11.36 -5.12 -6.47
C ARG A 121 -12.31 -4.46 -5.45
N PRO A 122 -12.86 -3.27 -5.77
CA PRO A 122 -13.93 -2.69 -4.96
C PRO A 122 -15.10 -3.67 -4.76
N GLY A 123 -15.52 -3.84 -3.50
CA GLY A 123 -16.55 -4.79 -3.07
C GLY A 123 -16.00 -6.09 -2.47
N ASP A 124 -14.72 -6.41 -2.70
CA ASP A 124 -14.12 -7.63 -2.15
C ASP A 124 -14.01 -7.56 -0.63
N ARG A 125 -14.35 -8.66 0.03
CA ARG A 125 -14.09 -8.87 1.46
C ARG A 125 -12.75 -9.57 1.59
N VAL A 126 -11.84 -8.98 2.34
CA VAL A 126 -10.46 -9.47 2.45
C VAL A 126 -10.00 -9.50 3.90
N GLU A 127 -9.16 -10.48 4.18
CA GLU A 127 -8.24 -10.46 5.31
C GLU A 127 -6.87 -10.03 4.78
N VAL A 128 -6.29 -9.01 5.42
CA VAL A 128 -5.05 -8.36 5.03
C VAL A 128 -4.02 -8.65 6.11
N THR A 129 -2.86 -9.14 5.71
CA THR A 129 -1.67 -9.16 6.56
C THR A 129 -0.71 -8.10 6.05
N GLY A 130 -0.20 -7.25 6.92
CA GLY A 130 0.73 -6.20 6.54
C GLY A 130 1.45 -5.56 7.72
N ILE A 131 2.30 -4.58 7.43
CA ILE A 131 3.04 -3.83 8.44
C ILE A 131 2.36 -2.48 8.65
N PHE A 132 2.00 -2.15 9.89
CA PHE A 132 1.38 -0.87 10.20
C PHE A 132 2.46 0.23 10.26
N ARG A 133 2.32 1.26 9.42
CA ARG A 133 3.31 2.32 9.25
C ARG A 133 2.73 3.69 9.54
N ALA A 134 3.61 4.62 9.89
CA ALA A 134 3.31 6.04 9.98
C ALA A 134 4.30 6.84 9.14
N ALA A 135 3.80 7.76 8.30
CA ALA A 135 4.62 8.70 7.57
C ALA A 135 4.33 10.15 7.96
N PRO A 136 5.36 11.00 8.08
CA PRO A 136 5.19 12.40 8.35
C PRO A 136 4.45 13.10 7.21
N LYS A 137 3.47 13.94 7.54
CA LYS A 137 2.85 14.84 6.56
C LYS A 137 3.52 16.21 6.63
N ARG A 138 3.95 16.73 5.48
CA ARG A 138 4.35 18.14 5.37
C ARG A 138 3.10 18.99 5.15
N PRO A 139 2.76 19.94 6.06
CA PRO A 139 1.61 20.82 5.87
C PRO A 139 1.81 21.75 4.68
N ASN A 140 3.05 22.20 4.46
CA ASN A 140 3.42 23.03 3.32
C ASN A 140 4.54 22.33 2.53
N PRO A 141 4.32 21.95 1.26
CA PRO A 141 5.32 21.25 0.46
C PRO A 141 6.57 22.10 0.18
N LYS A 142 6.48 23.44 0.25
CA LYS A 142 7.62 24.36 0.05
C LYS A 142 8.51 24.52 1.28
N ARG A 143 8.08 24.06 2.45
CA ARG A 143 8.85 24.18 3.71
C ARG A 143 9.31 22.81 4.18
N ARG A 144 10.51 22.75 4.78
CA ARG A 144 11.07 21.50 5.32
C ARG A 144 10.45 21.08 6.66
N THR A 145 9.66 21.97 7.29
CA THR A 145 8.95 21.70 8.54
C THR A 145 7.98 20.52 8.39
N VAL A 146 8.06 19.58 9.32
CA VAL A 146 7.21 18.40 9.38
C VAL A 146 6.11 18.62 10.44
N GLY A 147 4.88 18.19 10.15
CA GLY A 147 3.79 18.24 11.12
C GLY A 147 3.92 17.15 12.18
N ALA A 148 3.46 17.44 13.40
CA ALA A 148 3.45 16.47 14.50
C ALA A 148 2.44 15.32 14.29
N LEU A 149 1.45 15.49 13.42
CA LEU A 149 0.48 14.47 13.07
C LEU A 149 0.96 13.64 11.88
N TYR A 150 1.13 12.35 12.11
CA TYR A 150 1.56 11.38 11.10
C TYR A 150 0.34 10.76 10.43
N ARG A 151 0.47 10.46 9.14
CA ARG A 151 -0.51 9.65 8.41
C ARG A 151 -0.17 8.19 8.57
N THR A 152 -1.15 7.39 8.96
CA THR A 152 -0.99 5.94 9.08
C THR A 152 -1.47 5.21 7.84
N TYR A 153 -0.84 4.07 7.56
CA TYR A 153 -1.19 3.17 6.47
C TYR A 153 -0.63 1.77 6.77
N VAL A 154 -1.01 0.79 5.97
CA VAL A 154 -0.49 -0.58 6.06
C VAL A 154 0.21 -0.94 4.75
N ASP A 155 1.47 -1.35 4.84
CA ASP A 155 2.16 -2.00 3.72
C ASP A 155 1.72 -3.46 3.67
N VAL A 156 1.01 -3.84 2.60
CA VAL A 156 0.43 -5.17 2.50
C VAL A 156 1.51 -6.18 2.15
N VAL A 157 1.50 -7.28 2.91
CA VAL A 157 2.34 -8.46 2.67
C VAL A 157 1.52 -9.57 2.03
N HIS A 158 0.22 -9.67 2.36
CA HIS A 158 -0.64 -10.72 1.83
C HIS A 158 -2.12 -10.31 1.89
N PHE A 159 -2.87 -10.68 0.85
CA PHE A 159 -4.34 -10.67 0.83
C PHE A 159 -4.88 -12.09 0.88
N ARG A 160 -5.94 -12.29 1.65
CA ARG A 160 -6.80 -13.47 1.58
C ARG A 160 -8.21 -13.01 1.27
N LEU A 161 -8.75 -13.45 0.14
CA LEU A 161 -10.15 -13.25 -0.19
C LEU A 161 -11.02 -14.09 0.75
N VAL A 162 -12.06 -13.47 1.30
CA VAL A 162 -13.08 -14.14 2.10
C VAL A 162 -14.23 -14.47 1.16
N ASP A 163 -14.35 -15.75 0.79
CA ASP A 163 -15.30 -16.21 -0.22
C ASP A 163 -16.73 -15.74 0.04
N ARG A 164 -17.42 -15.33 -1.03
CA ARG A 164 -18.88 -15.20 -1.08
C ARG A 164 -19.50 -16.59 -1.23
N THR A 165 -19.51 -17.41 -0.19
CA THR A 165 -20.48 -18.52 -0.16
C THR A 165 -21.88 -17.96 0.08
N ALA A 166 -22.49 -17.36 -0.96
CA ALA A 166 -23.94 -17.09 -1.11
C ALA A 166 -24.29 -16.42 -2.48
N ARG A 167 -23.64 -16.80 -3.58
CA ARG A 167 -24.22 -16.66 -4.94
C ARG A 167 -23.97 -17.94 -5.74
N ALA A 168 -24.46 -19.05 -5.20
CA ALA A 168 -24.87 -20.19 -6.00
C ALA A 168 -26.39 -20.20 -5.95
N GLY A 169 -27.00 -19.75 -7.04
CA GLY A 169 -28.43 -19.59 -7.21
C GLY A 169 -28.68 -19.26 -8.67
N ASP A 170 -28.45 -20.25 -9.53
CA ASP A 170 -29.07 -20.34 -10.86
C ASP A 170 -29.12 -21.83 -11.24
N GLY A 171 -30.35 -22.35 -11.28
CA GLY A 171 -30.66 -23.77 -11.39
C GLY A 171 -32.09 -24.04 -10.94
N ASP A 172 -33.04 -23.26 -11.48
CA ASP A 172 -34.47 -23.58 -11.46
C ASP A 172 -34.71 -24.84 -12.31
N ASP A 173 -35.20 -25.93 -11.71
CA ASP A 173 -36.18 -26.83 -12.35
C ASP A 173 -36.98 -27.60 -11.29
N PRO A 174 -38.21 -27.18 -10.95
CA PRO A 174 -39.09 -27.91 -10.05
C PRO A 174 -40.09 -28.88 -10.73
N TYR A 175 -40.01 -29.16 -12.04
CA TYR A 175 -40.97 -30.07 -12.70
C TYR A 175 -40.32 -30.88 -13.84
N GLY A 176 -39.72 -32.02 -13.48
CA GLY A 176 -39.15 -32.95 -14.44
C GLY A 176 -39.05 -34.39 -13.94
N ALA A 177 -40.17 -34.99 -13.49
CA ALA A 177 -40.30 -36.44 -13.35
C ALA A 177 -41.76 -36.89 -13.34
N GLU A 178 -42.35 -37.12 -14.52
CA GLU A 178 -43.42 -38.10 -14.69
C GLU A 178 -42.97 -39.12 -15.74
N GLY A 179 -42.75 -40.35 -15.28
CA GLY A 179 -42.57 -41.53 -16.11
C GLY A 179 -43.19 -42.71 -15.34
N GLY A 180 -44.31 -43.21 -15.85
CA GLY A 180 -45.09 -44.32 -15.28
C GLY A 180 -46.52 -44.35 -15.81
#